data_AF-X1BRF3-F1
#
_entry.id   AF-X1BRF3-F1
#
_cell.length_a   1.000
_cell.length_b   1.000
_cell.length_c   1.000
_cell.angle_alpha   90.00
_cell.angle_beta   90.00
_cell.angle_gamma   90.00
#
_symmetry.space_group_name_H-M   'P 1'
#
loop_
_entity.id
_entity.type
_entity.pdbx_description
1 polymer ?
#
loop_
_entity_poly.entity_id
_entity_poly.type
_entity_poly.pdbx_seq_one_letter_code
_entity_poly.pdbx_strand_id
1 'polypeptide(L)'
;MEEEEKKTKFMDQAISDEILEKLSLKNRYAFLNTNLMTIIEKKEMNFIKKAQKFCTRYEKKNNITHAADEEFYDWIPDFGKEGLISRAHPYEEIDMDFPDNGLTIELMRCLTLSFFDPMFSMAGGATILAINPLYYHHENVPIRLEVLKKFVTGETPGAILITEPERGSDAVHMLTTCNEQDDGSFLLNFF
;
A
#
# COMPACT_ATOMS: atom_id res chain seq x y z
N MET A 1 -19.11 36.06 -28.05
CA MET A 1 -19.23 35.02 -27.00
C MET A 1 -17.81 34.58 -26.73
N GLU A 2 -17.19 35.14 -25.70
CA GLU A 2 -15.90 34.65 -25.23
C GLU A 2 -16.13 33.24 -24.68
N GLU A 3 -15.44 32.26 -25.24
CA GLU A 3 -15.29 30.95 -24.60
C GLU A 3 -14.64 31.21 -23.24
N GLU A 4 -15.35 30.90 -22.17
CA GLU A 4 -14.75 30.83 -20.83
C GLU A 4 -13.59 29.85 -20.89
N GLU A 5 -12.37 30.38 -20.86
CA GLU A 5 -11.15 29.59 -20.80
C GLU A 5 -11.23 28.71 -19.56
N LYS A 6 -11.39 27.40 -19.77
CA LYS A 6 -11.43 26.38 -18.72
C LYS A 6 -10.12 26.53 -17.93
N LYS A 7 -10.19 27.12 -16.73
CA LYS A 7 -9.01 27.22 -15.84
C LYS A 7 -8.57 25.81 -15.47
N THR A 8 -7.48 25.35 -16.06
CA THR A 8 -6.82 24.11 -15.68
C THR A 8 -6.06 24.33 -14.37
N LYS A 9 -5.99 23.29 -13.54
CA LYS A 9 -5.25 23.31 -12.26
C LYS A 9 -3.75 23.57 -12.45
N PHE A 10 -3.22 23.18 -13.61
CA PHE A 10 -1.81 23.28 -13.96
C PHE A 10 -1.62 24.23 -15.15
N MET A 11 -0.42 24.82 -15.26
CA MET A 11 -0.03 25.70 -16.37
C MET A 11 -0.05 24.96 -17.72
N ASP A 12 0.36 23.69 -17.72
CA ASP A 12 0.37 22.82 -18.90
C ASP A 12 -0.25 21.46 -18.55
N GLN A 13 -1.10 20.93 -19.45
CA GLN A 13 -1.70 19.61 -19.30
C GLN A 13 -1.11 18.66 -20.36
N ALA A 14 -0.35 17.65 -19.91
CA ALA A 14 0.34 16.73 -20.81
C ALA A 14 -0.57 15.69 -21.48
N ILE A 15 -1.75 15.41 -20.90
CA ILE A 15 -2.68 14.37 -21.36
C ILE A 15 -4.04 15.01 -21.65
N SER A 16 -4.63 14.75 -22.82
CA SER A 16 -5.93 15.35 -23.19
C SER A 16 -7.07 14.87 -22.30
N ASP A 17 -8.10 15.71 -22.13
CA ASP A 17 -9.32 15.37 -21.36
C ASP A 17 -9.96 14.06 -21.86
N GLU A 18 -9.97 13.80 -23.17
CA GLU A 18 -10.48 12.56 -23.77
C GLU A 18 -9.73 11.32 -23.27
N ILE A 19 -8.40 11.41 -23.14
CA ILE A 19 -7.58 10.31 -22.61
C ILE A 19 -7.81 10.17 -21.11
N LEU A 20 -7.86 11.28 -20.37
CA LEU A 20 -8.11 11.27 -18.92
C LEU A 20 -9.46 10.63 -18.58
N GLU A 21 -10.52 10.91 -19.33
CA GLU A 21 -11.83 10.27 -19.16
C GLU A 21 -11.75 8.75 -19.36
N LYS A 22 -10.96 8.30 -20.35
CA LYS A 22 -10.72 6.87 -20.59
C LYS A 22 -9.90 6.20 -19.48
N LEU A 23 -9.17 6.95 -18.65
CA LEU A 23 -8.40 6.43 -17.51
C LEU A 23 -9.22 6.29 -16.22
N SER A 24 -10.55 6.39 -16.28
CA SER A 24 -11.43 6.09 -15.14
C SER A 24 -11.07 4.75 -14.46
N LEU A 25 -11.25 4.66 -13.13
CA LEU A 25 -10.96 3.45 -12.37
C LEU A 25 -11.68 2.20 -12.91
N LYS A 26 -12.90 2.38 -13.41
CA LYS A 26 -13.66 1.32 -14.09
C LYS A 26 -12.89 0.76 -15.30
N ASN A 27 -12.34 1.62 -16.15
CA ASN A 27 -11.59 1.20 -17.33
C ASN A 27 -10.24 0.60 -16.95
N ARG A 28 -9.56 1.19 -15.96
CA ARG A 28 -8.32 0.65 -15.36
C ARG A 28 -8.52 -0.80 -14.90
N TYR A 29 -9.59 -1.09 -14.16
CA TYR A 29 -9.91 -2.45 -13.74
C TYR A 29 -10.40 -3.36 -14.86
N ALA A 30 -11.15 -2.84 -15.84
CA ALA A 30 -11.51 -3.63 -17.01
C ALA A 30 -10.27 -4.11 -17.78
N PHE A 31 -9.27 -3.24 -17.94
CA PHE A 31 -7.98 -3.59 -18.52
C PHE A 31 -7.27 -4.67 -17.70
N LEU A 32 -7.10 -4.47 -16.38
CA LEU A 32 -6.45 -5.45 -15.51
C LEU A 32 -7.14 -6.83 -15.59
N ASN A 33 -8.46 -6.86 -15.48
CA ASN A 33 -9.24 -8.10 -15.48
C ASN A 33 -9.12 -8.86 -16.80
N THR A 34 -9.14 -8.15 -17.93
CA THR A 34 -9.00 -8.76 -19.26
C THR A 34 -7.64 -9.44 -19.43
N ASN A 35 -6.57 -8.85 -18.86
CA ASN A 35 -5.23 -9.43 -18.93
C ASN A 35 -5.02 -10.58 -17.94
N LEU A 36 -5.76 -10.63 -16.83
CA LEU A 36 -5.60 -11.67 -15.80
C LEU A 36 -6.53 -12.87 -15.98
N MET A 37 -7.70 -12.71 -16.63
CA MET A 37 -8.76 -13.74 -16.63
C MET A 37 -8.38 -15.09 -17.24
N THR A 38 -7.29 -15.15 -18.01
CA THR A 38 -6.77 -16.39 -18.62
C THR A 38 -5.61 -17.01 -17.84
N ILE A 39 -5.08 -16.31 -16.83
CA ILE A 39 -3.83 -16.67 -16.13
C ILE A 39 -4.11 -17.09 -14.69
N ILE A 40 -5.11 -16.49 -14.04
CA ILE A 40 -5.39 -16.70 -12.61
C ILE A 40 -6.59 -17.62 -12.39
N GLU A 41 -6.65 -18.28 -11.23
CA GLU A 41 -7.76 -19.15 -10.89
C GLU A 41 -8.98 -18.36 -10.40
N LYS A 42 -10.07 -19.09 -10.17
CA LYS A 42 -11.34 -18.52 -9.72
C LYS A 42 -11.20 -17.87 -8.33
N LYS A 43 -10.34 -18.41 -7.46
CA LYS A 43 -10.09 -17.87 -6.11
C LYS A 43 -9.52 -16.46 -6.20
N GLU A 44 -8.42 -16.28 -6.95
CA GLU A 44 -7.77 -14.99 -7.16
C GLU A 44 -8.70 -14.00 -7.86
N MET A 45 -9.44 -14.46 -8.87
CA MET A 45 -10.40 -13.61 -9.58
C MET A 45 -11.54 -13.13 -8.68
N ASN A 46 -12.02 -13.97 -7.75
CA ASN A 46 -13.01 -13.57 -6.76
C ASN A 46 -12.45 -12.54 -5.78
N PHE A 47 -11.21 -12.74 -5.31
CA PHE A 47 -10.52 -11.78 -4.44
C PHE A 47 -10.38 -10.41 -5.14
N ILE A 48 -9.85 -10.38 -6.36
CA ILE A 48 -9.72 -9.15 -7.15
C ILE A 48 -11.06 -8.45 -7.31
N LYS A 49 -12.11 -9.16 -7.73
CA LYS A 49 -13.43 -8.54 -7.92
C LYS A 49 -14.00 -7.95 -6.63
N LYS A 50 -13.78 -8.60 -5.49
CA LYS A 50 -14.17 -8.08 -4.18
C LYS A 50 -13.40 -6.79 -3.85
N ALA A 51 -12.08 -6.81 -3.98
CA ALA A 51 -11.22 -5.67 -3.70
C ALA A 51 -11.50 -4.48 -4.65
N GLN A 52 -11.65 -4.71 -5.95
CA GLN A 52 -12.01 -3.69 -6.94
C GLN A 52 -13.36 -3.06 -6.64
N LYS A 53 -14.36 -3.87 -6.27
CA LYS A 53 -15.68 -3.38 -5.89
C LYS A 53 -15.63 -2.48 -4.65
N PHE A 54 -14.79 -2.82 -3.67
CA PHE A 54 -14.52 -1.93 -2.55
C PHE A 54 -13.91 -0.61 -3.03
N CYS A 55 -12.82 -0.67 -3.80
CA CYS A 55 -12.12 0.50 -4.30
C CYS A 55 -13.02 1.45 -5.09
N THR A 56 -13.82 0.96 -6.03
CA THR A 56 -14.76 1.81 -6.82
C THR A 56 -15.83 2.45 -5.95
N ARG A 57 -16.30 1.75 -4.90
CA ARG A 57 -17.24 2.34 -3.93
C ARG A 57 -16.56 3.40 -3.08
N TYR A 58 -15.32 3.15 -2.68
CA TYR A 58 -14.52 4.05 -1.87
C TYR A 58 -14.18 5.34 -2.65
N GLU A 59 -13.70 5.22 -3.89
CA GLU A 59 -13.46 6.32 -4.82
C GLU A 59 -14.68 7.24 -4.91
N LYS A 60 -15.84 6.66 -5.24
CA LYS A 60 -17.10 7.40 -5.39
C LYS A 60 -17.59 8.02 -4.08
N LYS A 61 -17.51 7.29 -2.96
CA LYS A 61 -18.00 7.77 -1.66
C LYS A 61 -17.21 8.98 -1.18
N ASN A 62 -15.90 8.96 -1.41
CA ASN A 62 -14.97 9.97 -0.89
C ASN A 62 -14.58 11.03 -1.95
N ASN A 63 -15.14 10.96 -3.17
CA ASN A 63 -14.84 11.84 -4.29
C ASN A 63 -13.34 11.90 -4.62
N ILE A 64 -12.67 10.75 -4.59
CA ILE A 64 -11.24 10.63 -4.91
C ILE A 64 -11.03 10.88 -6.40
N THR A 65 -10.05 11.73 -6.69
CA THR A 65 -9.68 12.16 -8.05
C THR A 65 -8.35 11.60 -8.52
N HIS A 66 -7.57 10.99 -7.62
CA HIS A 66 -6.22 10.47 -7.86
C HIS A 66 -5.24 11.56 -8.32
N ALA A 67 -5.43 12.79 -7.83
CA ALA A 67 -4.55 13.91 -8.10
C ALA A 67 -3.32 13.88 -7.19
N ALA A 68 -2.22 14.49 -7.64
CA ALA A 68 -0.94 14.48 -6.92
C ALA A 68 -0.95 15.17 -5.55
N ASP A 69 -1.98 15.97 -5.26
CA ASP A 69 -2.19 16.69 -4.01
C ASP A 69 -3.25 16.04 -3.10
N GLU A 70 -3.76 14.85 -3.45
CA GLU A 70 -4.59 14.07 -2.55
C GLU A 70 -3.74 13.32 -1.53
N GLU A 71 -4.13 13.44 -0.26
CA GLU A 71 -3.49 12.72 0.83
C GLU A 71 -4.10 11.33 1.01
N PHE A 72 -3.29 10.31 0.82
CA PHE A 72 -3.72 8.91 0.89
C PHE A 72 -3.66 8.31 2.30
N TYR A 73 -3.00 8.98 3.25
CA TYR A 73 -2.83 8.46 4.62
C TYR A 73 -4.17 8.19 5.30
N ASP A 74 -5.17 9.03 5.04
CA ASP A 74 -6.52 8.88 5.58
C ASP A 74 -7.25 7.64 5.05
N TRP A 75 -6.79 7.05 3.95
CA TRP A 75 -7.39 5.86 3.35
C TRP A 75 -6.89 4.58 4.03
N ILE A 76 -5.67 4.59 4.58
CA ILE A 76 -4.98 3.42 5.12
C ILE A 76 -5.85 2.64 6.12
N PRO A 77 -6.50 3.28 7.13
CA PRO A 77 -7.31 2.55 8.10
C PRO A 77 -8.53 1.85 7.49
N ASP A 78 -9.15 2.44 6.47
CA ASP A 78 -10.33 1.85 5.82
C ASP A 78 -9.95 0.68 4.92
N PHE A 79 -8.82 0.78 4.21
CA PHE A 79 -8.28 -0.33 3.45
C PHE A 79 -7.77 -1.45 4.34
N GLY A 80 -7.21 -1.14 5.51
CA GLY A 80 -6.79 -2.11 6.51
C GLY A 80 -7.95 -2.92 7.10
N LYS A 81 -9.13 -2.31 7.33
CA LYS A 81 -10.34 -3.04 7.74
C LYS A 81 -10.80 -4.09 6.71
N GLU A 82 -10.53 -3.85 5.44
CA GLU A 82 -10.82 -4.82 4.35
C GLU A 82 -9.67 -5.84 4.16
N GLY A 83 -8.60 -5.73 4.95
CA GLY A 83 -7.37 -6.51 4.80
C GLY A 83 -6.67 -6.23 3.46
N LEU A 84 -6.63 -4.98 3.03
CA LEU A 84 -5.96 -4.57 1.79
C LEU A 84 -4.57 -3.95 2.03
N ILE A 85 -4.07 -3.93 3.27
CA ILE A 85 -2.66 -3.59 3.53
C ILE A 85 -1.75 -4.76 3.20
N SER A 86 -2.00 -5.94 3.77
CA SER A 86 -1.25 -7.16 3.47
C SER A 86 -2.14 -8.40 3.52
N ARG A 87 -1.87 -9.34 2.60
CA ARG A 87 -2.40 -10.70 2.52
C ARG A 87 -1.28 -11.72 2.34
N ALA A 88 -0.03 -11.35 2.62
CA ALA A 88 1.11 -12.25 2.50
C ALA A 88 0.97 -13.50 3.40
N HIS A 89 0.34 -13.34 4.56
CA HIS A 89 0.16 -14.36 5.59
C HIS A 89 -1.29 -14.39 6.10
N PRO A 90 -1.72 -15.48 6.77
CA PRO A 90 -3.03 -15.54 7.43
C PRO A 90 -3.10 -14.62 8.67
N TYR A 91 -1.97 -14.35 9.33
CA TYR A 91 -1.84 -13.51 10.53
C TYR A 91 -2.71 -14.03 11.71
N GLU A 92 -2.58 -15.33 12.02
CA GLU A 92 -3.31 -16.00 13.11
C GLU A 92 -2.83 -15.50 14.47
N GLU A 93 -1.54 -15.17 14.59
CA GLU A 93 -0.89 -14.66 15.81
C GLU A 93 -1.41 -13.30 16.29
N ILE A 94 -2.22 -12.62 15.46
CA ILE A 94 -2.88 -11.36 15.77
C ILE A 94 -4.40 -11.39 15.52
N ASP A 95 -4.99 -12.60 15.44
CA ASP A 95 -6.43 -12.85 15.30
C ASP A 95 -7.06 -12.30 13.99
N MET A 96 -6.31 -12.31 12.88
CA MET A 96 -6.85 -11.85 11.59
C MET A 96 -7.38 -12.98 10.71
N ASP A 97 -6.79 -14.19 10.82
CA ASP A 97 -7.25 -15.45 10.20
C ASP A 97 -7.66 -15.31 8.72
N PHE A 98 -6.85 -14.62 7.92
CA PHE A 98 -7.19 -14.30 6.54
C PHE A 98 -7.26 -15.57 5.66
N PRO A 99 -8.43 -15.95 5.10
CA PRO A 99 -8.57 -17.19 4.33
C PRO A 99 -7.94 -17.10 2.93
N ASP A 100 -8.02 -15.92 2.31
CA ASP A 100 -7.33 -15.59 1.07
C ASP A 100 -6.01 -14.93 1.44
N ASN A 101 -4.93 -15.71 1.45
CA ASN A 101 -3.57 -15.26 1.74
C ASN A 101 -2.54 -15.95 0.82
N GLY A 102 -1.28 -15.56 0.96
CA GLY A 102 -0.13 -16.09 0.23
C GLY A 102 0.28 -15.20 -0.94
N LEU A 103 1.44 -15.50 -1.53
CA LEU A 103 2.09 -14.63 -2.52
C LEU A 103 1.21 -14.30 -3.73
N THR A 104 0.42 -15.26 -4.22
CA THR A 104 -0.49 -15.02 -5.34
C THR A 104 -1.58 -14.02 -4.99
N ILE A 105 -2.24 -14.19 -3.83
CA ILE A 105 -3.28 -13.26 -3.37
C ILE A 105 -2.67 -11.88 -3.05
N GLU A 106 -1.47 -11.86 -2.48
CA GLU A 106 -0.74 -10.62 -2.21
C GLU A 106 -0.39 -9.86 -3.51
N LEU A 107 0.00 -10.58 -4.57
CA LEU A 107 0.18 -9.99 -5.89
C LEU A 107 -1.14 -9.44 -6.44
N MET A 108 -2.25 -10.16 -6.27
CA MET A 108 -3.58 -9.70 -6.70
C MET A 108 -4.01 -8.42 -5.95
N ARG A 109 -3.71 -8.34 -4.64
CA ARG A 109 -3.91 -7.15 -3.81
C ARG A 109 -3.08 -5.99 -4.34
N CYS A 110 -1.78 -6.21 -4.54
CA CYS A 110 -0.85 -5.22 -5.09
C CYS A 110 -1.30 -4.69 -6.46
N LEU A 111 -1.67 -5.58 -7.39
CA LEU A 111 -2.18 -5.16 -8.71
C LEU A 111 -3.48 -4.37 -8.57
N THR A 112 -4.41 -4.81 -7.72
CA THR A 112 -5.65 -4.07 -7.50
C THR A 112 -5.38 -2.66 -6.98
N LEU A 113 -4.52 -2.50 -5.98
CA LEU A 113 -4.22 -1.19 -5.42
C LEU A 113 -3.37 -0.33 -6.35
N SER A 114 -2.44 -0.90 -7.13
CA SER A 114 -1.66 -0.15 -8.11
C SER A 114 -2.53 0.42 -9.23
N PHE A 115 -3.63 -0.27 -9.60
CA PHE A 115 -4.61 0.26 -10.55
C PHE A 115 -5.63 1.21 -9.89
N PHE A 116 -5.82 1.14 -8.57
CA PHE A 116 -6.56 2.15 -7.81
C PHE A 116 -5.77 3.45 -7.74
N ASP A 117 -4.60 3.41 -7.10
CA ASP A 117 -3.72 4.54 -6.90
C ASP A 117 -2.27 4.05 -6.69
N PRO A 118 -1.35 4.35 -7.62
CA PRO A 118 0.04 3.88 -7.51
C PRO A 118 0.78 4.41 -6.27
N MET A 119 0.51 5.64 -5.83
CA MET A 119 1.18 6.24 -4.67
C MET A 119 0.72 5.56 -3.39
N PHE A 120 -0.59 5.33 -3.26
CA PHE A 120 -1.16 4.57 -2.16
C PHE A 120 -0.65 3.12 -2.13
N SER A 121 -0.57 2.46 -3.30
CA SER A 121 0.00 1.11 -3.41
C SER A 121 1.46 1.04 -2.94
N MET A 122 2.26 2.04 -3.33
CA MET A 122 3.65 2.18 -2.89
C MET A 122 3.76 2.37 -1.37
N ALA A 123 2.91 3.23 -0.78
CA ALA A 123 2.87 3.43 0.67
C ALA A 123 2.49 2.15 1.44
N GLY A 124 1.53 1.38 0.91
CA GLY A 124 1.21 0.05 1.43
C GLY A 124 2.40 -0.91 1.32
N GLY A 125 3.15 -0.85 0.22
CA GLY A 125 4.40 -1.61 0.03
C GLY A 125 5.46 -1.30 1.08
N ALA A 126 5.65 -0.02 1.43
CA ALA A 126 6.58 0.37 2.51
C ALA A 126 6.15 -0.19 3.87
N THR A 127 4.84 -0.24 4.15
CA THR A 127 4.31 -0.88 5.36
C THR A 127 4.55 -2.38 5.35
N ILE A 128 4.36 -3.06 4.21
CA ILE A 128 4.65 -4.50 4.08
C ILE A 128 6.10 -4.82 4.35
N LEU A 129 7.04 -3.97 3.88
CA LEU A 129 8.45 -4.13 4.20
C LEU A 129 8.68 -4.15 5.71
N ALA A 130 7.99 -3.30 6.47
CA ALA A 130 8.07 -3.28 7.94
C ALA A 130 7.31 -4.45 8.61
N ILE A 131 6.23 -4.95 8.00
CA ILE A 131 5.49 -6.13 8.46
C ILE A 131 6.36 -7.38 8.41
N ASN A 132 7.12 -7.58 7.32
CA ASN A 132 7.89 -8.80 7.11
C ASN A 132 8.82 -9.19 8.28
N PRO A 133 9.73 -8.31 8.77
CA PRO A 133 10.60 -8.66 9.89
C PRO A 133 9.80 -8.91 11.18
N LEU A 134 8.71 -8.18 11.43
CA LEU A 134 7.86 -8.44 12.60
C LEU A 134 7.18 -9.80 12.51
N TYR A 135 6.65 -10.17 11.34
CA TYR A 135 6.02 -11.47 11.12
C TYR A 135 7.01 -12.64 11.29
N TYR A 136 8.25 -12.51 10.81
CA TYR A 136 9.23 -13.59 10.95
C TYR A 136 9.96 -13.60 12.30
N HIS A 137 9.98 -12.48 13.03
CA HIS A 137 10.77 -12.30 14.25
C HIS A 137 9.98 -11.70 15.42
N HIS A 138 8.68 -12.01 15.54
CA HIS A 138 7.91 -11.55 16.70
C HIS A 138 8.26 -12.34 17.97
N GLU A 139 8.61 -13.63 17.87
CA GLU A 139 8.85 -14.55 19.02
C GLU A 139 7.79 -14.47 20.14
N ASN A 140 6.54 -14.19 19.76
CA ASN A 140 5.41 -13.92 20.67
C ASN A 140 5.65 -12.78 21.67
N VAL A 141 6.60 -11.90 21.40
CA VAL A 141 6.83 -10.70 22.20
C VAL A 141 5.63 -9.76 22.03
N PRO A 142 4.92 -9.39 23.13
CA PRO A 142 3.64 -8.68 23.05
C PRO A 142 3.68 -7.39 22.22
N ILE A 143 4.71 -6.55 22.42
CA ILE A 143 4.82 -5.28 21.68
C ILE A 143 5.02 -5.50 20.18
N ARG A 144 5.67 -6.60 19.75
CA ARG A 144 5.86 -6.90 18.33
C ARG A 144 4.56 -7.37 17.69
N LEU A 145 3.77 -8.18 18.40
CA LEU A 145 2.44 -8.59 17.96
C LEU A 145 1.47 -7.40 17.90
N GLU A 146 1.54 -6.48 18.87
CA GLU A 146 0.78 -5.23 18.85
C GLU A 146 1.11 -4.39 17.61
N VAL A 147 2.40 -4.14 17.36
CA VAL A 147 2.84 -3.36 16.20
C VAL A 147 2.49 -4.07 14.88
N LEU A 148 2.68 -5.40 14.81
CA LEU A 148 2.28 -6.20 13.66
C LEU A 148 0.79 -6.03 13.35
N LYS A 149 -0.06 -6.11 14.38
CA LYS A 149 -1.51 -5.89 14.23
C LYS A 149 -1.80 -4.50 13.70
N LYS A 150 -1.22 -3.47 14.31
CA LYS A 150 -1.40 -2.07 13.88
C LYS A 150 -1.01 -1.84 12.42
N PHE A 151 0.09 -2.44 11.96
CA PHE A 151 0.50 -2.35 10.56
C PHE A 151 -0.45 -3.13 9.63
N VAL A 152 -0.80 -4.38 9.96
CA VAL A 152 -1.67 -5.23 9.13
C VAL A 152 -3.09 -4.65 9.00
N THR A 153 -3.61 -4.04 10.08
CA THR A 153 -4.95 -3.43 10.09
C THR A 153 -4.95 -1.98 9.61
N GLY A 154 -3.80 -1.42 9.25
CA GLY A 154 -3.68 -0.03 8.80
C GLY A 154 -4.00 1.00 9.89
N GLU A 155 -3.94 0.62 11.18
CA GLU A 155 -4.06 1.58 12.29
C GLU A 155 -2.90 2.58 12.27
N THR A 156 -1.72 2.13 11.83
CA THR A 156 -0.56 2.98 11.63
C THR A 156 0.24 2.51 10.42
N PRO A 157 0.80 3.42 9.60
CA PRO A 157 1.71 3.05 8.54
C PRO A 157 3.05 2.56 9.12
N GLY A 158 3.71 1.67 8.39
CA GLY A 158 5.07 1.19 8.70
C GLY A 158 6.09 1.68 7.68
N ALA A 159 7.36 1.66 8.07
CA ALA A 159 8.48 1.93 7.18
C ALA A 159 9.72 1.13 7.58
N ILE A 160 10.61 0.91 6.61
CA ILE A 160 11.97 0.40 6.83
C ILE A 160 12.96 1.52 6.51
N LEU A 161 13.91 1.71 7.42
CA LEU A 161 14.91 2.78 7.39
C LEU A 161 16.30 2.17 7.18
N ILE A 162 16.62 1.81 5.92
CA ILE A 162 17.91 1.17 5.56
C ILE A 162 18.82 2.10 4.76
N THR A 163 18.26 2.83 3.80
CA THR A 163 19.04 3.71 2.90
C THR A 163 19.56 4.92 3.65
N GLU A 164 20.86 5.20 3.52
CA GLU A 164 21.51 6.42 4.05
C GLU A 164 21.97 7.32 2.88
N PRO A 165 22.27 8.62 3.12
CA PRO A 165 22.61 9.57 2.06
C PRO A 165 23.68 9.08 1.07
N GLU A 166 24.70 8.37 1.59
CA GLU A 166 25.83 7.85 0.81
C GLU A 166 25.85 6.31 0.74
N ARG A 167 24.77 5.64 1.15
CA ARG A 167 24.65 4.16 1.22
C ARG A 167 23.26 3.69 0.77
N GLY A 168 23.13 3.45 -0.54
CA GLY A 168 21.98 2.76 -1.13
C GLY A 168 22.30 1.30 -1.45
N SER A 169 23.00 1.06 -2.56
CA SER A 169 23.42 -0.29 -2.95
C SER A 169 24.38 -0.94 -1.95
N ASP A 170 25.12 -0.14 -1.18
CA ASP A 170 26.07 -0.58 -0.16
C ASP A 170 25.47 -0.55 1.27
N ALA A 171 24.24 -1.05 1.40
CA ALA A 171 23.47 -0.98 2.64
C ALA A 171 24.08 -1.74 3.83
N VAL A 172 25.01 -2.67 3.59
CA VAL A 172 25.66 -3.47 4.64
C VAL A 172 26.78 -2.71 5.37
N HIS A 173 27.25 -1.59 4.82
CA HIS A 173 28.23 -0.70 5.44
C HIS A 173 27.56 0.60 5.92
N MET A 174 26.48 0.46 6.70
CA MET A 174 25.74 1.57 7.30
C MET A 174 26.59 2.34 8.32
N LEU A 175 26.35 3.64 8.42
CA LEU A 175 26.99 4.56 9.37
C LEU A 175 26.12 4.84 10.59
N THR A 176 24.82 4.59 10.50
CA THR A 176 23.92 4.64 11.66
C THR A 176 24.39 3.64 12.71
N THR A 177 24.62 4.12 13.93
CA THR A 177 25.09 3.28 15.05
C THR A 177 24.01 3.11 16.10
N CYS A 178 24.02 1.97 16.78
CA CYS A 178 23.12 1.64 17.87
C CYS A 178 23.97 1.20 19.07
N ASN A 179 24.06 2.06 20.09
CA ASN A 179 24.88 1.81 21.27
C ASN A 179 23.99 1.55 22.48
N GLU A 180 24.12 0.37 23.07
CA GLU A 180 23.45 0.04 24.33
C GLU A 180 23.98 0.92 25.47
N GLN A 181 23.08 1.38 26.35
CA GLN A 181 23.37 2.22 27.50
C GLN A 181 23.26 1.41 28.80
N ASP A 182 23.85 1.90 29.89
CA ASP A 182 23.84 1.22 31.19
C ASP A 182 22.43 1.00 31.77
N ASP A 183 21.44 1.80 31.33
CA ASP A 183 20.03 1.67 31.72
C ASP A 183 19.22 0.71 30.84
N GLY A 184 19.87 0.04 29.88
CA GLY A 184 19.25 -0.88 28.92
C GLY A 184 18.56 -0.18 27.74
N SER A 185 18.66 1.14 27.61
CA SER A 185 18.23 1.87 26.42
C SER A 185 19.25 1.77 25.28
N PHE A 186 18.85 2.18 24.08
CA PHE A 186 19.74 2.24 22.92
C PHE A 186 19.84 3.68 22.41
N LEU A 187 21.08 4.16 22.27
CA LEU A 187 21.37 5.44 21.63
C LEU A 187 21.59 5.21 20.13
N LEU A 188 20.68 5.73 19.33
CA LEU A 188 20.81 5.79 17.87
C LEU A 188 21.52 7.09 17.47
N ASN A 189 22.65 6.97 16.80
CA ASN A 189 23.30 8.11 16.15
C ASN A 189 23.22 7.95 14.65
N PHE A 190 22.61 8.94 14.01
CA PHE A 190 22.58 9.08 12.56
C PHE A 190 23.86 9.80 12.09
N PHE A 191 24.22 9.54 10.84
CA PHE A 191 25.39 10.09 10.12
C PHE A 191 25.58 11.61 10.26
#